data_AF-A0AAE7TGR0-F1
#
_entry.id   AF-A0AAE7TGR0-F1
#
_cell.length_a   1.000
_cell.length_b   1.000
_cell.length_c   1.000
_cell.angle_alpha   90.00
_cell.angle_beta   90.00
_cell.angle_gamma   90.00
#
_symmetry.space_group_name_H-M   'P 1'
#
loop_
_entity.id
_entity.type
_entity.pdbx_description
1 polymer ?
#
loop_
_entity_poly.entity_id
_entity_poly.type
_entity_poly.pdbx_seq_one_letter_code
_entity_poly.pdbx_strand_id
1 'polypeptide(L)'
;MAKMAGKTSDNSDPALAKRHKQSAIIGRLTVACFVAMRSGYARKHLGAVFEELLTALAIRVADDLGAPPLTASDLSRHLGLPRSNVRRCLEALIEEGVVRKENEHGYRGELDWLASRIDAEYFLIIRNAIVTAADDLKALDAPA
;
A
#
# COMPACT_ATOMS: atom_id res chain seq x y z
N MET A 1 6.67 -32.00 -35.85
CA MET A 1 5.89 -31.67 -34.64
C MET A 1 5.22 -30.34 -34.86
N ALA A 2 3.89 -30.32 -35.00
CA ALA A 2 3.13 -29.12 -35.30
C ALA A 2 3.07 -28.21 -34.06
N LYS A 3 3.49 -26.97 -34.24
CA LYS A 3 3.33 -25.88 -33.27
C LYS A 3 1.83 -25.65 -33.10
N MET A 4 1.26 -26.11 -31.99
CA MET A 4 -0.10 -25.75 -31.59
C MET A 4 -0.15 -24.23 -31.49
N ALA A 5 -0.73 -23.59 -32.50
CA ALA A 5 -1.09 -22.19 -32.47
C ALA A 5 -1.98 -22.01 -31.25
N GLY A 6 -1.45 -21.34 -30.22
CA GLY A 6 -2.22 -20.94 -29.06
C GLY A 6 -3.42 -20.19 -29.58
N LYS A 7 -4.61 -20.75 -29.36
CA LYS A 7 -5.90 -20.11 -29.59
C LYS A 7 -5.79 -18.74 -28.93
N THR A 8 -5.63 -17.68 -29.71
CA THR A 8 -5.76 -16.31 -29.23
C THR A 8 -7.11 -16.27 -28.55
N SER A 9 -7.12 -16.10 -27.23
CA SER A 9 -8.36 -16.05 -26.46
C SER A 9 -9.18 -14.93 -27.08
N ASP A 10 -10.30 -15.32 -27.70
CA ASP A 10 -11.18 -14.37 -28.35
C ASP A 10 -11.61 -13.36 -27.28
N ASN A 11 -11.33 -12.06 -27.51
CA ASN A 11 -11.70 -10.97 -26.60
C ASN A 11 -13.24 -10.84 -26.46
N SER A 12 -13.99 -11.69 -27.16
CA SER A 12 -15.44 -11.87 -27.07
C SER A 12 -15.90 -12.69 -25.85
N ASP A 13 -15.01 -13.39 -25.13
CA ASP A 13 -15.38 -14.16 -23.93
C ASP A 13 -15.81 -13.19 -22.80
N PRO A 14 -17.10 -13.17 -22.41
CA PRO A 14 -17.59 -12.28 -21.35
C PRO A 14 -16.85 -12.47 -20.02
N ALA A 15 -16.36 -13.68 -19.73
CA ALA A 15 -15.58 -13.96 -18.54
C ALA A 15 -14.18 -13.30 -18.60
N LEU A 16 -13.54 -13.35 -19.77
CA LEU A 16 -12.25 -12.68 -19.99
C LEU A 16 -12.40 -11.15 -19.93
N ALA A 17 -13.45 -10.61 -20.55
CA ALA A 17 -13.76 -9.18 -20.50
C ALA A 17 -14.04 -8.70 -19.06
N LYS A 18 -14.77 -9.49 -18.26
CA LYS A 18 -14.99 -9.23 -16.84
C LYS A 18 -13.68 -9.22 -16.04
N ARG A 19 -12.81 -10.23 -16.22
CA ARG A 19 -11.48 -10.30 -15.58
C ARG A 19 -10.61 -9.11 -15.92
N HIS A 20 -10.62 -8.68 -17.19
CA HIS A 20 -9.89 -7.49 -17.61
C HIS A 20 -10.38 -6.23 -16.88
N LYS A 21 -11.70 -6.03 -16.77
CA LYS A 21 -12.27 -4.91 -16.00
C LYS A 21 -11.88 -4.97 -14.53
N GLN A 22 -11.95 -6.14 -13.90
CA GLN A 22 -11.52 -6.33 -12.51
C GLN A 22 -10.04 -5.95 -12.31
N SER A 23 -9.16 -6.43 -13.20
CA SER A 23 -7.74 -6.09 -13.17
C SER A 23 -7.51 -4.57 -13.31
N ALA A 24 -8.23 -3.92 -14.23
CA ALA A 24 -8.15 -2.47 -14.40
C ALA A 24 -8.61 -1.69 -13.16
N ILE A 25 -9.69 -2.13 -12.48
CA ILE A 25 -10.18 -1.49 -11.25
C ILE A 25 -9.12 -1.58 -10.14
N ILE A 26 -8.55 -2.76 -9.91
CA ILE A 26 -7.48 -2.96 -8.91
C ILE A 26 -6.24 -2.13 -9.27
N GLY A 27 -5.87 -2.07 -10.55
CA GLY A 27 -4.77 -1.25 -11.02
C GLY A 27 -4.98 0.24 -10.71
N ARG A 28 -6.17 0.78 -11.00
CA ARG A 28 -6.52 2.19 -10.70
C ARG A 28 -6.47 2.48 -9.20
N LEU A 29 -7.06 1.61 -8.39
CA LEU A 29 -7.01 1.72 -6.92
C LEU A 29 -5.57 1.79 -6.43
N THR A 30 -4.74 0.85 -6.87
CA THR A 30 -3.34 0.73 -6.44
C THR A 30 -2.56 2.00 -6.76
N VAL A 31 -2.67 2.50 -8.00
CA VAL A 31 -2.01 3.74 -8.42
C VAL A 31 -2.49 4.95 -7.63
N ALA A 32 -3.81 5.09 -7.42
CA ALA A 32 -4.38 6.19 -6.66
C ALA A 32 -3.85 6.20 -5.22
N CYS A 33 -3.80 5.04 -4.57
CA CYS A 33 -3.25 4.87 -3.23
C CYS A 33 -1.79 5.35 -3.14
N PHE A 34 -0.92 4.87 -4.03
CA PHE A 34 0.49 5.23 -4.02
C PHE A 34 0.76 6.70 -4.34
N VAL A 35 0.05 7.26 -5.32
CA VAL A 35 0.20 8.67 -5.70
C VAL A 35 -0.28 9.59 -4.58
N ALA A 36 -1.41 9.29 -3.96
CA ALA A 36 -1.93 10.07 -2.84
C ALA A 36 -0.98 9.99 -1.63
N MET A 37 -0.51 8.80 -1.25
CA MET A 37 0.40 8.64 -0.11
C MET A 37 1.71 9.41 -0.25
N ARG A 38 2.19 9.64 -1.48
CA ARG A 38 3.38 10.47 -1.74
C ARG A 38 3.25 11.89 -1.22
N SER A 39 2.06 12.50 -1.23
CA SER A 39 1.90 13.92 -0.84
C SER A 39 2.24 14.18 0.63
N GLY A 40 2.32 13.13 1.45
CA GLY A 40 2.80 13.22 2.83
C GLY A 40 4.32 13.27 3.02
N TYR A 41 5.11 13.11 1.96
CA TYR A 41 6.57 12.96 2.03
C TYR A 41 7.30 13.95 1.11
N ALA A 42 8.41 14.52 1.59
CA ALA A 42 9.19 15.54 0.87
C ALA A 42 10.11 14.98 -0.25
N ARG A 43 9.74 13.87 -0.92
CA ARG A 43 10.63 13.17 -1.87
C ARG A 43 10.23 13.34 -3.35
N LYS A 44 11.24 13.16 -4.22
CA LYS A 44 11.21 13.48 -5.66
C LYS A 44 10.28 12.61 -6.51
N HIS A 45 10.12 11.32 -6.20
CA HIS A 45 9.26 10.39 -6.95
C HIS A 45 8.79 9.20 -6.09
N LEU A 46 7.77 8.47 -6.56
CA LEU A 46 7.15 7.36 -5.82
C LEU A 46 8.15 6.28 -5.38
N GLY A 47 9.04 5.87 -6.30
CA GLY A 47 10.06 4.86 -5.96
C GLY A 47 11.02 5.27 -4.84
N ALA A 48 11.17 6.57 -4.56
CA ALA A 48 12.05 7.06 -3.50
C ALA A 48 11.39 7.02 -2.10
N VAL A 49 10.07 6.89 -2.01
CA VAL A 49 9.31 6.83 -0.74
C VAL A 49 8.73 5.46 -0.46
N PHE A 50 8.80 4.54 -1.42
CA PHE A 50 8.06 3.28 -1.36
C PHE A 50 8.45 2.42 -0.14
N GLU A 51 9.76 2.30 0.13
CA GLU A 51 10.25 1.54 1.29
C GLU A 51 9.87 2.20 2.62
N GLU A 52 9.95 3.52 2.72
CA GLU A 52 9.56 4.31 3.90
C GLU A 52 8.05 4.16 4.18
N LEU A 53 7.23 4.26 3.13
CA LEU A 53 5.78 4.09 3.20
C LEU A 53 5.38 2.71 3.71
N LEU A 54 5.93 1.64 3.12
CA LEU A 54 5.62 0.27 3.53
C LEU A 54 6.06 0.00 4.97
N THR A 55 7.22 0.53 5.37
CA THR A 55 7.73 0.43 6.74
C THR A 55 6.77 1.08 7.73
N ALA A 56 6.33 2.31 7.45
CA ALA A 56 5.38 3.02 8.30
C ALA A 56 4.01 2.32 8.38
N LEU A 57 3.50 1.78 7.26
CA LEU A 57 2.23 1.06 7.21
C LEU A 57 2.28 -0.23 8.01
N ALA A 58 3.36 -1.01 7.90
CA ALA A 58 3.53 -2.25 8.66
C ALA A 58 3.50 -2.00 10.18
N ILE A 59 4.16 -0.92 10.64
CA ILE A 59 4.13 -0.52 12.05
C ILE A 59 2.70 -0.15 12.47
N ARG A 60 1.97 0.64 11.67
CA ARG A 60 0.58 1.01 11.99
C ARG A 60 -0.35 -0.18 12.09
N VAL A 61 -0.22 -1.14 11.18
CA VAL A 61 -1.01 -2.39 11.23
C VAL A 61 -0.68 -3.17 12.49
N ALA A 62 0.59 -3.26 12.88
CA ALA A 62 0.97 -3.91 14.14
C ALA A 62 0.41 -3.18 15.37
N ASP A 63 0.44 -1.85 15.39
CA ASP A 63 -0.14 -1.05 16.48
C ASP A 63 -1.65 -1.26 16.61
N ASP A 64 -2.40 -1.23 15.50
CA ASP A 64 -3.85 -1.47 15.47
C ASP A 64 -4.22 -2.88 15.98
N LEU A 65 -3.40 -3.88 15.63
CA LEU A 65 -3.56 -5.26 16.09
C LEU A 65 -3.13 -5.47 17.55
N GLY A 66 -2.65 -4.44 18.26
CA GLY A 66 -2.15 -4.56 19.62
C GLY A 66 -0.87 -5.39 19.74
N ALA A 67 -0.11 -5.54 18.65
CA ALA A 67 1.11 -6.31 18.64
C ALA A 67 2.24 -5.61 19.43
N PRO A 68 3.27 -6.36 19.86
CA PRO A 68 4.50 -5.77 20.37
C PRO A 68 5.14 -4.80 19.33
N PRO A 69 5.88 -3.78 19.78
CA PRO A 69 6.53 -2.84 18.87
C PRO A 69 7.48 -3.59 17.93
N LEU A 70 7.36 -3.34 16.62
CA LEU A 70 8.12 -4.08 15.61
C LEU A 70 9.59 -3.70 15.63
N THR A 71 10.45 -4.69 15.46
CA THR A 71 11.89 -4.45 15.26
C THR A 71 12.25 -4.32 13.79
N ALA A 72 13.44 -3.79 13.49
CA ALA A 72 13.99 -3.79 12.13
C ALA A 72 14.10 -5.20 11.52
N SER A 73 14.27 -6.24 12.35
CA SER A 73 14.29 -7.64 11.89
C SER A 73 12.90 -8.12 11.48
N ASP A 74 11.88 -7.75 12.25
CA ASP A 74 10.49 -8.14 11.96
C ASP A 74 10.01 -7.47 10.68
N LEU A 75 10.30 -6.17 10.53
CA LEU A 75 10.00 -5.39 9.33
C LEU A 75 10.71 -5.93 8.10
N SER A 76 12.01 -6.26 8.21
CA SER A 76 12.78 -6.87 7.13
C SER A 76 12.16 -8.19 6.66
N ARG A 77 11.80 -9.06 7.61
CA ARG A 77 11.15 -10.34 7.31
C ARG A 77 9.77 -10.15 6.68
N HIS A 78 8.96 -9.26 7.24
CA HIS A 78 7.58 -9.05 6.82
C HIS A 78 7.49 -8.41 5.43
N LEU A 79 8.35 -7.44 5.14
CA LEU A 79 8.33 -6.67 3.89
C LEU A 79 9.25 -7.25 2.81
N GLY A 80 10.10 -8.23 3.15
CA GLY A 80 11.11 -8.77 2.23
C GLY A 80 12.21 -7.76 1.87
N LEU A 81 12.41 -6.73 2.69
CA LEU A 81 13.40 -5.67 2.47
C LEU A 81 14.72 -5.99 3.17
N PRO A 82 15.89 -5.63 2.61
CA PRO A 82 17.16 -5.71 3.30
C PRO A 82 17.12 -4.95 4.63
N ARG A 83 17.66 -5.54 5.70
CA ARG A 83 17.65 -4.92 7.04
C ARG A 83 18.33 -3.55 7.07
N SER A 84 19.33 -3.32 6.21
CA SER A 84 19.97 -2.00 6.03
C SER A 84 18.99 -0.95 5.48
N ASN A 85 18.17 -1.32 4.48
CA ASN A 85 17.16 -0.43 3.92
C ASN A 85 16.09 -0.10 4.95
N VAL A 86 15.62 -1.09 5.71
CA VAL A 86 14.66 -0.89 6.79
C VAL A 86 15.19 0.08 7.85
N ARG A 87 16.45 -0.08 8.28
CA ARG A 87 17.08 0.84 9.26
C ARG A 87 17.13 2.26 8.74
N ARG A 88 17.55 2.45 7.48
CA ARG A 88 17.56 3.77 6.83
C ARG A 88 16.15 4.38 6.76
N CYS A 89 15.13 3.57 6.46
CA CYS A 89 13.74 4.02 6.45
C CYS A 89 13.28 4.45 7.85
N LEU A 90 13.59 3.66 8.89
CA LEU A 90 13.23 3.97 10.27
C LEU A 90 13.90 5.27 10.74
N GLU A 91 15.16 5.50 10.39
CA GLU A 91 15.87 6.75 10.69
C GLU A 91 15.15 7.94 10.06
N ALA A 92 14.84 7.89 8.76
CA ALA A 92 14.11 8.95 8.07
C ALA A 92 12.71 9.19 8.66
N LEU A 93 11.97 8.10 8.95
CA LEU A 93 10.63 8.19 9.53
C LEU A 93 10.63 8.76 10.96
N ILE A 94 11.70 8.55 11.73
CA ILE A 94 11.87 9.17 13.05
C ILE A 94 12.16 10.66 12.89
N GLU A 95 13.05 11.04 11.99
CA GLU A 95 13.38 12.44 11.71
C GLU A 95 12.15 13.24 11.25
N GLU A 96 11.27 12.60 10.47
CA GLU A 96 9.99 13.19 10.02
C GLU A 96 8.87 13.11 11.08
N GLY A 97 9.13 12.51 12.24
CA GLY A 97 8.14 12.37 13.32
C GLY A 97 6.99 11.42 13.00
N VAL A 98 7.16 10.52 12.03
CA VAL A 98 6.13 9.56 11.58
C VAL A 98 6.06 8.34 12.50
N VAL A 99 7.22 7.92 13.02
CA VAL A 99 7.38 6.80 13.95
C VAL A 99 8.28 7.22 15.10
N ARG A 100 8.13 6.57 16.25
CA ARG A 100 9.02 6.73 17.41
C ARG A 100 9.65 5.41 17.80
N LYS A 101 10.80 5.51 18.46
CA LYS A 101 11.45 4.38 19.12
C LYS A 101 10.83 4.18 20.50
N GLU A 102 10.25 3.01 20.77
CA GLU A 102 9.59 2.72 22.05
C GLU A 102 10.56 2.06 23.04
N ASN A 103 11.46 1.20 22.56
CA ASN A 103 12.49 0.54 23.38
C ASN A 103 13.78 0.35 22.56
N GLU A 104 14.75 -0.42 23.06
CA GLU A 104 16.07 -0.56 22.42
C GLU A 104 16.00 -0.94 20.92
N HIS A 105 14.98 -1.73 20.53
CA HIS A 105 14.86 -2.27 19.17
C HIS A 105 13.49 -2.09 18.53
N GLY A 106 12.46 -1.73 19.29
CA GLY A 106 11.07 -1.66 18.87
C GLY A 106 10.64 -0.25 18.49
N TYR A 107 9.79 -0.18 17.46
CA TYR A 107 9.26 1.05 16.89
C TYR A 107 7.73 1.04 16.88
N ARG A 108 7.12 2.21 17.09
CA ARG A 108 5.67 2.45 17.02
C ARG A 108 5.34 3.67 16.16
N GLY A 109 4.12 3.73 15.65
CA GLY A 109 3.60 4.91 14.96
C GLY A 109 3.44 6.08 15.93
N GLU A 110 3.76 7.29 15.45
CA GLU A 110 3.62 8.49 16.28
C GLU A 110 2.15 8.97 16.33
N LEU A 111 1.59 9.12 17.53
CA LEU A 111 0.15 9.37 17.72
C LEU A 111 -0.23 10.79 17.29
N ASP A 112 0.62 11.77 17.59
CA ASP A 112 0.38 13.16 17.18
C ASP A 112 0.42 13.31 15.66
N TRP A 113 1.32 12.55 15.01
CA TRP A 113 1.36 12.46 13.56
C TRP A 113 0.07 11.83 13.00
N LEU A 114 -0.46 10.78 13.63
CA LEU A 114 -1.69 10.09 13.22
C LEU A 114 -2.93 11.00 13.31
N ALA A 115 -3.06 11.78 14.40
CA ALA A 115 -4.19 12.67 14.62
C ALA A 115 -4.37 13.68 13.47
N SER A 116 -3.27 14.17 12.89
CA SER A 116 -3.29 15.14 11.80
C SER A 116 -3.71 14.59 10.43
N ARG A 117 -3.85 13.26 10.29
CA ARG A 117 -3.87 12.57 8.98
C ARG A 117 -5.23 11.99 8.59
N ILE A 118 -6.15 11.74 9.52
CA ILE A 118 -7.48 11.17 9.19
C ILE A 118 -8.33 12.12 8.34
N ASP A 119 -8.13 13.43 8.53
CA ASP A 119 -8.81 14.50 7.78
C ASP A 119 -7.96 15.07 6.64
N ALA A 120 -6.76 14.53 6.42
CA ALA A 120 -5.87 15.04 5.40
C ALA A 120 -6.36 14.66 3.99
N GLU A 121 -6.19 15.57 3.03
CA GLU A 121 -6.71 15.45 1.66
C GLU A 121 -6.34 14.11 0.99
N TYR A 122 -5.09 13.70 1.13
CA TYR A 122 -4.62 12.44 0.53
C TYR A 122 -5.29 11.20 1.15
N PHE A 123 -5.65 11.24 2.45
CA PHE A 123 -6.35 10.15 3.11
C PHE A 123 -7.78 10.03 2.59
N LEU A 124 -8.45 11.16 2.37
CA LEU A 124 -9.76 11.22 1.73
C LEU A 124 -9.70 10.68 0.29
N ILE A 125 -8.66 11.00 -0.48
CA ILE A 125 -8.44 10.45 -1.82
C ILE A 125 -8.33 8.92 -1.77
N ILE A 126 -7.52 8.38 -0.85
CA ILE A 126 -7.35 6.92 -0.68
C ILE A 126 -8.69 6.27 -0.31
N ARG A 127 -9.39 6.80 0.69
CA ARG A 127 -10.69 6.27 1.13
C ARG A 127 -11.69 6.25 -0.01
N ASN A 128 -11.81 7.35 -0.75
CA ASN A 128 -12.73 7.45 -1.87
C ASN A 128 -12.34 6.48 -2.99
N ALA A 129 -11.05 6.30 -3.28
CA ALA A 129 -10.59 5.33 -4.27
C ALA A 129 -10.97 3.89 -3.88
N ILE A 130 -10.86 3.54 -2.58
CA ILE A 130 -11.27 2.22 -2.06
C ILE A 130 -12.77 2.01 -2.25
N VAL A 131 -13.59 2.99 -1.86
CA VAL A 131 -15.06 2.91 -1.99
C VAL A 131 -15.46 2.74 -3.46
N THR A 132 -14.96 3.60 -4.34
CA THR A 132 -15.24 3.52 -5.79
C THR A 132 -14.82 2.17 -6.37
N ALA A 133 -13.63 1.66 -6.02
CA ALA A 133 -13.17 0.37 -6.52
C ALA A 133 -14.06 -0.79 -6.02
N ALA A 134 -14.52 -0.74 -4.77
CA ALA A 134 -15.42 -1.75 -4.22
C ALA A 134 -16.79 -1.71 -4.93
N ASP A 135 -17.33 -0.53 -5.19
CA ASP A 135 -18.61 -0.37 -5.89
C ASP A 135 -18.51 -0.80 -7.36
N ASP A 136 -17.43 -0.42 -8.05
CA ASP A 136 -17.13 -0.87 -9.42
C ASP A 136 -17.06 -2.41 -9.49
N LEU A 137 -16.38 -3.06 -8.53
CA LEU A 137 -16.27 -4.52 -8.50
C LEU A 137 -17.63 -5.18 -8.26
N LYS A 138 -18.43 -4.68 -7.32
CA LYS A 138 -19.80 -5.18 -7.07
C LYS A 138 -20.69 -5.02 -8.29
N ALA A 139 -20.59 -3.91 -9.02
CA ALA A 139 -21.37 -3.68 -10.23
C ALA A 139 -21.06 -4.68 -11.35
N LEU A 140 -19.85 -5.25 -11.37
CA LEU A 140 -19.51 -6.34 -12.31
C LEU A 140 -20.14 -7.69 -11.95
N ASP A 141 -20.58 -7.86 -10.70
CA ASP A 141 -21.21 -9.07 -10.18
C ASP A 141 -22.74 -8.99 -10.14
N ALA A 142 -23.31 -7.80 -10.32
CA ALA A 142 -24.76 -7.62 -10.41
C ALA A 142 -25.33 -8.34 -11.65
N PRO A 143 -26.44 -9.09 -11.52
CA PRO A 143 -27.14 -9.64 -12.67
C PRO A 143 -27.64 -8.49 -13.58
N ALA A 144 -27.53 -8.70 -14.89
CA ALA A 144 -28.00 -7.77 -15.91
C ALA A 144 -29.53 -7.65 -15.95
#